data_AF-A0A0G4IP05-F1
#
_entry.id   AF-A0A0G4IP05-F1
#
_cell.length_a   1.000
_cell.length_b   1.000
_cell.length_c   1.000
_cell.angle_alpha   90.00
_cell.angle_beta   90.00
_cell.angle_gamma   90.00
#
_symmetry.space_group_name_H-M   'P 1'
#
loop_
_entity.id
_entity.type
_entity.pdbx_description
1 polymer ?
#
loop_
_entity_poly.entity_id
_entity_poly.type
_entity_poly.pdbx_seq_one_letter_code
_entity_poly.pdbx_strand_id
1 'polypeptide(L)'
;MLALLLLSALLVVGARARAEQRDLFPRPGIYFGVFPDQPVQNSFARLAVNGRYPAMLGVFLPYKNVVSDHYLRIMDEFCQGALDRAADANVQPPQVHLTIQPADNGPVAPEPLQEFVDHVRKFAGAGLRMVVRWGPEFNLHEIKWGGNPQQFVANWAMVADAIGDSAAMFWCPNIANAALSPTTYDDYYPGDQYVDIVGVDIYYEVGKQPDNVADDEIFVKSVTGEKWPDQPLWNFYDRFAAAKNKPFVVGETAAYWKTATGEEHEIEVKSLWWNQLVDDRALQRFPLYKGFVWFNSHKREGNKDTDMRIFDEHSDARSQVLARFEQDASARGNLLVFADAAADAEHETSSAASSYSMATLFLLPALLLAVQ
;
A
#
# COMPACT_ATOMS: atom_id res chain seq x y z
N MET A 1 -28.07 31.82 -31.63
CA MET A 1 -26.65 31.81 -31.25
C MET A 1 -26.54 31.10 -29.91
N LEU A 2 -25.62 30.14 -29.85
CA LEU A 2 -25.53 29.03 -28.92
C LEU A 2 -25.39 29.43 -27.45
N ALA A 3 -26.15 28.75 -26.59
CA ALA A 3 -25.83 28.53 -25.19
C ALA A 3 -24.79 27.41 -25.10
N LEU A 4 -23.59 27.72 -24.62
CA LEU A 4 -22.58 26.73 -24.25
C LEU A 4 -21.65 27.38 -23.24
N LEU A 5 -21.84 27.08 -21.96
CA LEU A 5 -20.88 27.28 -20.85
C LEU A 5 -21.60 26.88 -19.56
N LEU A 6 -21.49 25.61 -19.15
CA LEU A 6 -21.68 25.11 -17.78
C LEU A 6 -21.61 23.57 -17.79
N LEU A 7 -20.42 23.01 -18.02
CA LEU A 7 -20.21 21.56 -17.82
C LEU A 7 -18.80 21.18 -17.36
N SER A 8 -18.07 22.11 -16.72
CA SER A 8 -16.72 21.87 -16.19
C SER A 8 -16.63 21.88 -14.66
N ALA A 9 -17.71 22.23 -13.95
CA ALA A 9 -17.70 22.31 -12.48
C ALA A 9 -18.16 21.02 -11.77
N LEU A 10 -18.90 20.11 -12.44
CA LEU A 10 -19.38 18.88 -11.80
C LEU A 10 -18.34 17.74 -11.76
N LEU A 11 -17.42 17.68 -12.71
CA LEU A 11 -16.40 16.61 -12.77
C LEU A 11 -15.35 16.74 -11.65
N VAL A 12 -15.01 17.98 -11.26
CA VAL A 12 -13.99 18.24 -10.22
C VAL A 12 -14.53 17.95 -8.81
N VAL A 13 -15.84 18.09 -8.58
CA VAL A 13 -16.48 17.80 -7.28
C VAL A 13 -16.55 16.28 -7.04
N GLY A 14 -16.75 15.47 -8.08
CA GLY A 14 -16.80 14.01 -7.97
C GLY A 14 -15.46 13.35 -7.61
N ALA A 15 -14.35 13.85 -8.15
CA ALA A 15 -13.01 13.30 -7.87
C ALA A 15 -12.50 13.63 -6.45
N ARG A 16 -12.85 14.82 -5.92
CA ARG A 16 -12.48 15.23 -4.55
C ARG A 16 -13.25 14.45 -3.48
N ALA A 17 -14.51 14.11 -3.76
CA ALA A 17 -15.35 13.33 -2.85
C ALA A 17 -14.91 11.85 -2.70
N ARG A 18 -14.28 11.27 -3.72
CA ARG A 18 -13.94 9.83 -3.77
C ARG A 18 -12.86 9.41 -2.76
N ALA A 19 -11.88 10.28 -2.51
CA ALA A 19 -10.79 10.02 -1.57
C ALA A 19 -11.10 10.48 -0.13
N GLU A 20 -11.94 11.51 0.05
CA GLU A 20 -12.35 12.01 1.39
C GLU A 20 -13.27 11.01 2.14
N GLN A 21 -13.84 10.02 1.46
CA GLN A 21 -14.80 9.08 2.04
C GLN A 21 -14.19 7.76 2.56
N ARG A 22 -12.91 7.49 2.31
CA ARG A 22 -12.23 6.28 2.83
C ARG A 22 -11.10 6.69 3.75
N ASP A 23 -11.35 6.61 5.04
CA ASP A 23 -10.29 6.74 6.03
C ASP A 23 -9.39 5.50 6.00
N LEU A 24 -8.45 5.49 5.04
CA LEU A 24 -7.51 4.39 4.83
C LEU A 24 -6.49 4.31 5.98
N PHE A 25 -6.19 5.46 6.58
CA PHE A 25 -5.17 5.61 7.62
C PHE A 25 -5.70 6.50 8.77
N PRO A 26 -6.74 6.05 9.52
CA PRO A 26 -7.43 6.83 10.55
C PRO A 26 -6.54 7.25 11.72
N ARG A 27 -5.50 6.47 11.99
CA ARG A 27 -4.62 6.68 13.14
C ARG A 27 -3.32 7.36 12.72
N PRO A 28 -2.80 8.29 13.53
CA PRO A 28 -1.46 8.80 13.33
C PRO A 28 -0.44 7.67 13.53
N GLY A 29 0.58 7.63 12.69
CA GLY A 29 1.67 6.66 12.74
C GLY A 29 1.91 5.96 11.41
N ILE A 30 2.76 4.93 11.44
CA ILE A 30 3.18 4.15 10.29
C ILE A 30 2.57 2.75 10.38
N TYR A 31 1.64 2.47 9.46
CA TYR A 31 0.95 1.20 9.35
C TYR A 31 1.94 0.11 8.96
N PHE A 32 2.02 -0.91 9.80
CA PHE A 32 2.82 -2.10 9.55
C PHE A 32 2.00 -3.11 8.77
N GLY A 33 2.48 -3.46 7.57
CA GLY A 33 1.89 -4.46 6.71
C GLY A 33 2.81 -5.65 6.47
N VAL A 34 2.24 -6.77 6.04
CA VAL A 34 2.99 -7.99 5.69
C VAL A 34 2.41 -8.63 4.43
N PHE A 35 3.28 -9.07 3.51
CA PHE A 35 2.97 -10.13 2.55
C PHE A 35 3.36 -11.46 3.19
N PRO A 36 2.41 -12.31 3.59
CA PRO A 36 2.69 -13.58 4.26
C PRO A 36 3.36 -14.59 3.31
N ASP A 37 4.28 -15.39 3.83
CA ASP A 37 4.92 -16.52 3.12
C ASP A 37 3.98 -17.74 3.02
N GLN A 38 2.96 -17.80 3.88
CA GLN A 38 2.02 -18.90 4.00
C GLN A 38 0.57 -18.42 3.87
N PRO A 39 -0.37 -19.32 3.50
CA PRO A 39 -1.78 -18.96 3.45
C PRO A 39 -2.29 -18.45 4.81
N VAL A 40 -2.91 -17.26 4.79
CA VAL A 40 -3.38 -16.53 5.99
C VAL A 40 -4.26 -17.39 6.89
N GLN A 41 -5.05 -18.30 6.33
CA GLN A 41 -5.94 -19.19 7.07
C GLN A 41 -5.18 -20.02 8.12
N ASN A 42 -3.91 -20.33 7.86
CA ASN A 42 -3.06 -21.19 8.68
C ASN A 42 -1.93 -20.43 9.37
N SER A 43 -1.57 -19.22 8.91
CA SER A 43 -0.40 -18.48 9.41
C SER A 43 -0.72 -17.19 10.15
N PHE A 44 -1.96 -16.68 10.12
CA PHE A 44 -2.31 -15.38 10.71
C PHE A 44 -1.85 -15.21 12.17
N ALA A 45 -2.01 -16.24 13.01
CA ALA A 45 -1.57 -16.22 14.40
C ALA A 45 -0.06 -15.98 14.57
N ARG A 46 0.76 -16.42 13.59
CA ARG A 46 2.22 -16.28 13.58
C ARG A 46 2.70 -14.93 13.07
N LEU A 47 1.79 -14.09 12.56
CA LEU A 47 2.09 -12.72 12.14
C LEU A 47 2.02 -11.72 13.31
N ALA A 48 1.71 -12.18 14.52
CA ALA A 48 1.60 -11.32 15.69
C ALA A 48 2.97 -10.79 16.15
N VAL A 49 3.00 -9.52 16.53
CA VAL A 49 4.16 -8.82 17.13
C VAL A 49 3.73 -8.34 18.50
N ASN A 50 4.26 -8.94 19.57
CA ASN A 50 3.79 -8.71 20.95
C ASN A 50 2.25 -8.84 21.09
N GLY A 51 1.65 -9.83 20.41
CA GLY A 51 0.20 -10.06 20.43
C GLY A 51 -0.64 -9.09 19.59
N ARG A 52 -0.02 -8.18 18.83
CA ARG A 52 -0.72 -7.28 17.88
C ARG A 52 -0.53 -7.77 16.45
N TYR A 53 -1.57 -7.68 15.63
CA TYR A 53 -1.57 -8.19 14.25
C TYR A 53 -1.27 -7.08 13.22
N PRO A 54 -0.66 -7.38 12.06
CA PRO A 54 -0.39 -6.37 11.04
C PRO A 54 -1.65 -5.60 10.64
N ALA A 55 -1.52 -4.29 10.43
CA ALA A 55 -2.64 -3.44 10.02
C ALA A 55 -3.00 -3.63 8.54
N MET A 56 -2.07 -4.16 7.75
CA MET A 56 -2.23 -4.41 6.32
C MET A 56 -1.74 -5.84 5.98
N LEU A 57 -2.47 -6.54 5.12
CA LEU A 57 -2.07 -7.83 4.58
C LEU A 57 -2.06 -7.77 3.05
N GLY A 58 -0.97 -8.21 2.45
CA GLY A 58 -0.79 -8.21 1.00
C GLY A 58 -0.86 -9.61 0.39
N VAL A 59 -1.34 -9.69 -0.85
CA VAL A 59 -1.34 -10.91 -1.68
C VAL A 59 -1.00 -10.57 -3.13
N PHE A 60 -0.26 -11.45 -3.80
CA PHE A 60 0.02 -11.35 -5.24
C PHE A 60 -0.90 -12.28 -6.03
N LEU A 61 -1.55 -11.72 -7.04
CA LEU A 61 -2.52 -12.43 -7.86
C LEU A 61 -2.21 -12.15 -9.33
N PRO A 62 -1.78 -13.16 -10.10
CA PRO A 62 -1.74 -13.05 -11.54
C PRO A 62 -3.13 -12.75 -12.11
N TYR A 63 -3.17 -11.95 -13.16
CA TYR A 63 -4.39 -11.58 -13.86
C TYR A 63 -4.27 -11.92 -15.34
N LYS A 64 -5.25 -12.64 -15.84
CA LYS A 64 -5.38 -13.00 -17.26
C LYS A 64 -6.74 -12.51 -17.76
N ASN A 65 -6.83 -12.21 -19.04
CA ASN A 65 -8.10 -11.94 -19.72
C ASN A 65 -8.91 -13.22 -19.92
N VAL A 66 -9.25 -13.89 -18.82
CA VAL A 66 -9.98 -15.17 -18.77
C VAL A 66 -11.03 -15.08 -17.67
N VAL A 67 -12.25 -15.49 -17.99
CA VAL A 67 -13.37 -15.57 -17.03
C VAL A 67 -13.22 -16.85 -16.19
N SER A 68 -13.69 -16.82 -14.95
CA SER A 68 -13.58 -17.91 -13.97
C SER A 68 -12.13 -18.30 -13.69
N ASP A 69 -11.21 -17.33 -13.66
CA ASP A 69 -9.82 -17.60 -13.35
C ASP A 69 -9.68 -18.16 -11.93
N HIS A 70 -8.92 -19.24 -11.76
CA HIS A 70 -8.65 -19.85 -10.46
C HIS A 70 -8.02 -18.89 -9.44
N TYR A 71 -7.36 -17.81 -9.89
CA TYR A 71 -6.83 -16.77 -9.00
C TYR A 71 -7.92 -15.96 -8.29
N LEU A 72 -9.14 -15.89 -8.84
CA LEU A 72 -10.29 -15.30 -8.12
C LEU A 72 -10.64 -16.12 -6.88
N ARG A 73 -10.55 -17.46 -6.97
CA ARG A 73 -10.74 -18.32 -5.79
C ARG A 73 -9.64 -18.09 -4.75
N ILE A 74 -8.39 -17.94 -5.18
CA ILE A 74 -7.27 -17.65 -4.25
C ILE A 74 -7.48 -16.29 -3.57
N MET A 75 -7.97 -15.29 -4.31
CA MET A 75 -8.35 -13.99 -3.75
C MET A 75 -9.45 -14.14 -2.69
N ASP A 76 -10.51 -14.90 -2.99
CA ASP A 76 -11.61 -15.15 -2.06
C ASP A 76 -11.14 -15.86 -0.79
N GLU A 77 -10.34 -16.90 -0.95
CA GLU A 77 -9.75 -17.64 0.16
C GLU A 77 -8.93 -16.70 1.05
N PHE A 78 -8.07 -15.86 0.47
CA PHE A 78 -7.27 -14.89 1.21
C PHE A 78 -8.12 -13.87 1.97
N CYS A 79 -9.09 -13.25 1.28
CA CYS A 79 -9.95 -12.22 1.88
C CYS A 79 -10.86 -12.79 2.98
N GLN A 80 -11.45 -13.96 2.75
CA GLN A 80 -12.23 -14.66 3.77
C GLN A 80 -11.35 -15.06 4.95
N GLY A 81 -10.14 -15.55 4.69
CA GLY A 81 -9.16 -15.87 5.72
C GLY A 81 -8.80 -14.66 6.59
N ALA A 82 -8.62 -13.48 5.99
CA ALA A 82 -8.36 -12.24 6.72
C ALA A 82 -9.53 -11.85 7.64
N LEU A 83 -10.78 -11.98 7.16
CA LEU A 83 -11.98 -11.72 7.97
C LEU A 83 -12.09 -12.71 9.13
N ASP A 84 -12.06 -14.01 8.84
CA ASP A 84 -12.28 -15.06 9.84
C ASP A 84 -11.20 -15.02 10.92
N ARG A 85 -9.93 -14.88 10.52
CA ARG A 85 -8.81 -14.88 11.47
C ARG A 85 -8.76 -13.59 12.30
N ALA A 86 -9.15 -12.45 11.74
CA ALA A 86 -9.29 -11.22 12.52
C ALA A 86 -10.39 -11.35 13.58
N ALA A 87 -11.54 -11.94 13.21
CA ALA A 87 -12.62 -12.23 14.14
C ALA A 87 -12.19 -13.20 15.26
N ASP A 88 -11.50 -14.30 14.91
CA ASP A 88 -10.97 -15.27 15.88
C ASP A 88 -9.96 -14.61 16.85
N ALA A 89 -9.17 -13.65 16.35
CA ALA A 89 -8.20 -12.89 17.13
C ALA A 89 -8.81 -11.68 17.87
N ASN A 90 -10.12 -11.43 17.73
CA ASN A 90 -10.82 -10.29 18.31
C ASN A 90 -10.22 -8.91 17.93
N VAL A 91 -9.81 -8.77 16.67
CA VAL A 91 -9.29 -7.53 16.07
C VAL A 91 -10.12 -7.11 14.87
N GLN A 92 -10.04 -5.83 14.52
CA GLN A 92 -10.56 -5.32 13.26
C GLN A 92 -9.79 -5.96 12.10
N PRO A 93 -10.48 -6.30 10.98
CA PRO A 93 -9.82 -6.86 9.82
C PRO A 93 -8.71 -5.94 9.29
N PRO A 94 -7.49 -6.47 9.01
CA PRO A 94 -6.46 -5.72 8.34
C PRO A 94 -6.92 -5.19 6.97
N GLN A 95 -6.35 -4.08 6.53
CA GLN A 95 -6.52 -3.61 5.15
C GLN A 95 -5.92 -4.66 4.19
N VAL A 96 -6.66 -5.03 3.15
CA VAL A 96 -6.22 -6.03 2.17
C VAL A 96 -5.65 -5.35 0.93
N HIS A 97 -4.37 -5.60 0.67
CA HIS A 97 -3.63 -5.10 -0.49
C HIS A 97 -3.55 -6.19 -1.57
N LEU A 98 -4.40 -6.09 -2.57
CA LEU A 98 -4.41 -6.95 -3.74
C LEU A 98 -3.37 -6.44 -4.76
N THR A 99 -2.24 -7.13 -4.85
CA THR A 99 -1.26 -6.88 -5.91
C THR A 99 -1.62 -7.69 -7.14
N ILE A 100 -2.21 -7.03 -8.13
CA ILE A 100 -2.70 -7.67 -9.35
C ILE A 100 -1.62 -7.59 -10.43
N GLN A 101 -1.20 -8.74 -10.98
CA GLN A 101 -0.09 -8.87 -11.92
C GLN A 101 -0.61 -9.27 -13.31
N PRO A 102 -0.85 -8.32 -14.23
CA PRO A 102 -1.32 -8.65 -15.57
C PRO A 102 -0.36 -9.59 -16.31
N ALA A 103 -0.87 -10.48 -17.16
CA ALA A 103 0.00 -11.42 -17.87
C ALA A 103 0.94 -10.75 -18.90
N ASP A 104 0.51 -9.62 -19.46
CA ASP A 104 1.18 -8.85 -20.50
C ASP A 104 0.77 -7.36 -20.45
N ASN A 105 1.23 -6.56 -21.41
CA ASN A 105 0.93 -5.14 -21.54
C ASN A 105 -0.18 -4.84 -22.56
N GLY A 106 -1.01 -5.83 -22.90
CA GLY A 106 -2.16 -5.70 -23.78
C GLY A 106 -3.38 -5.06 -23.10
N PRO A 107 -4.46 -4.82 -23.85
CA PRO A 107 -5.69 -4.26 -23.30
C PRO A 107 -6.38 -5.23 -22.32
N VAL A 108 -6.97 -4.68 -21.27
CA VAL A 108 -7.81 -5.44 -20.33
C VAL A 108 -9.17 -5.77 -20.96
N ALA A 109 -9.58 -7.04 -20.89
CA ALA A 109 -10.87 -7.48 -21.37
C ALA A 109 -11.99 -7.09 -20.37
N PRO A 110 -13.11 -6.50 -20.83
CA PRO A 110 -14.17 -6.02 -19.94
C PRO A 110 -14.82 -7.09 -19.06
N GLU A 111 -15.08 -8.28 -19.59
CA GLU A 111 -15.81 -9.34 -18.88
C GLU A 111 -14.98 -9.94 -17.72
N PRO A 112 -13.71 -10.37 -17.91
CA PRO A 112 -12.84 -10.76 -16.80
C PRO A 112 -12.62 -9.64 -15.77
N LEU A 113 -12.54 -8.38 -16.21
CA LEU A 113 -12.41 -7.24 -15.31
C LEU A 113 -13.65 -7.10 -14.42
N GLN A 114 -14.84 -7.23 -15.00
CA GLN A 114 -16.09 -7.13 -14.26
C GLN A 114 -16.19 -8.22 -13.20
N GLU A 115 -15.82 -9.45 -13.52
CA GLU A 115 -15.78 -10.55 -12.57
C GLU A 115 -14.82 -10.24 -11.41
N PHE A 116 -13.57 -9.87 -11.71
CA PHE A 116 -12.61 -9.45 -10.67
C PHE A 116 -13.18 -8.37 -9.75
N VAL A 117 -13.80 -7.34 -10.33
CA VAL A 117 -14.40 -6.23 -9.59
C VAL A 117 -15.58 -6.68 -8.72
N ASP A 118 -16.38 -7.65 -9.16
CA ASP A 118 -17.50 -8.18 -8.37
C ASP A 118 -17.00 -8.90 -7.10
N HIS A 119 -15.87 -9.60 -7.19
CA HIS A 119 -15.22 -10.18 -6.03
C HIS A 119 -14.60 -9.10 -5.10
N VAL A 120 -14.01 -8.03 -5.64
CA VAL A 120 -13.57 -6.87 -4.83
C VAL A 120 -14.75 -6.24 -4.08
N ARG A 121 -15.88 -6.01 -4.76
CA ARG A 121 -17.13 -5.49 -4.17
C ARG A 121 -17.67 -6.38 -3.08
N LYS A 122 -17.67 -7.70 -3.29
CA LYS A 122 -18.12 -8.70 -2.32
C LYS A 122 -17.40 -8.52 -0.98
N PHE A 123 -16.07 -8.43 -0.98
CA PHE A 123 -15.29 -8.32 0.25
C PHE A 123 -15.27 -6.92 0.86
N ALA A 124 -15.31 -5.88 0.02
CA ALA A 124 -15.53 -4.52 0.50
C ALA A 124 -16.86 -4.40 1.26
N GLY A 125 -17.93 -4.99 0.70
CA GLY A 125 -19.25 -5.05 1.34
C GLY A 125 -19.30 -5.93 2.59
N ALA A 126 -18.36 -6.87 2.73
CA ALA A 126 -18.19 -7.69 3.94
C ALA A 126 -17.36 -6.98 5.04
N GLY A 127 -16.92 -5.74 4.81
CA GLY A 127 -16.22 -4.92 5.80
C GLY A 127 -14.70 -4.86 5.64
N LEU A 128 -14.12 -5.49 4.61
CA LEU A 128 -12.69 -5.32 4.33
C LEU A 128 -12.41 -3.95 3.70
N ARG A 129 -11.37 -3.27 4.20
CA ARG A 129 -10.78 -2.13 3.52
C ARG A 129 -9.88 -2.64 2.40
N MET A 130 -10.37 -2.56 1.17
CA MET A 130 -9.69 -3.10 -0.01
C MET A 130 -8.78 -2.05 -0.66
N VAL A 131 -7.58 -2.47 -1.06
CA VAL A 131 -6.61 -1.70 -1.85
C VAL A 131 -6.21 -2.55 -3.05
N VAL A 132 -6.27 -1.98 -4.26
CA VAL A 132 -5.86 -2.63 -5.50
C VAL A 132 -4.61 -1.94 -6.04
N ARG A 133 -3.52 -2.71 -6.08
CA ARG A 133 -2.23 -2.35 -6.68
C ARG A 133 -2.13 -3.04 -8.04
N TRP A 134 -2.64 -2.37 -9.07
CA TRP A 134 -2.69 -2.92 -10.43
C TRP A 134 -1.36 -2.76 -11.15
N GLY A 135 -0.76 -3.88 -11.59
CA GLY A 135 0.49 -3.88 -12.33
C GLY A 135 1.65 -3.24 -11.56
N PRO A 136 2.11 -3.84 -10.45
CA PRO A 136 3.20 -3.27 -9.65
C PRO A 136 4.50 -3.13 -10.45
N GLU A 137 5.39 -2.23 -10.04
CA GLU A 137 6.75 -2.09 -10.60
C GLU A 137 6.81 -1.87 -12.12
N PHE A 138 5.72 -1.40 -12.73
CA PHE A 138 5.53 -1.25 -14.18
C PHE A 138 6.64 -0.50 -14.93
N ASN A 139 7.48 0.26 -14.22
CA ASN A 139 8.58 1.04 -14.75
C ASN A 139 9.85 0.23 -15.04
N LEU A 140 9.99 -0.99 -14.50
CA LEU A 140 11.17 -1.81 -14.72
C LEU A 140 11.14 -2.51 -16.09
N HIS A 141 12.31 -2.71 -16.70
CA HIS A 141 12.44 -3.25 -18.06
C HIS A 141 12.03 -4.73 -18.17
N GLU A 142 12.14 -5.48 -17.08
CA GLU A 142 11.82 -6.92 -16.99
C GLU A 142 10.33 -7.20 -16.77
N ILE A 143 9.53 -6.18 -16.45
CA ILE A 143 8.13 -6.33 -16.07
C ILE A 143 7.23 -6.40 -17.31
N LYS A 144 6.52 -7.52 -17.46
CA LYS A 144 5.77 -7.89 -18.69
C LYS A 144 4.59 -6.97 -19.02
N TRP A 145 3.97 -6.41 -17.99
CA TRP A 145 2.89 -5.42 -18.11
C TRP A 145 3.41 -3.98 -18.22
N GLY A 146 4.72 -3.79 -18.12
CA GLY A 146 5.43 -2.56 -18.42
C GLY A 146 5.76 -2.41 -19.90
N GLY A 147 6.63 -1.45 -20.23
CA GLY A 147 7.11 -1.15 -21.59
C GLY A 147 6.14 -0.43 -22.53
N ASN A 148 4.85 -0.32 -22.19
CA ASN A 148 3.86 0.48 -22.94
C ASN A 148 3.08 1.41 -21.99
N PRO A 149 3.62 2.60 -21.68
CA PRO A 149 3.01 3.53 -20.72
C PRO A 149 1.60 3.98 -21.11
N GLN A 150 1.36 4.23 -22.39
CA GLN A 150 0.05 4.64 -22.89
C GLN A 150 -1.02 3.56 -22.64
N GLN A 151 -0.71 2.29 -22.94
CA GLN A 151 -1.64 1.19 -22.69
C GLN A 151 -1.81 0.91 -21.19
N PHE A 152 -0.74 1.05 -20.40
CA PHE A 152 -0.83 0.94 -18.95
C PHE A 152 -1.78 1.99 -18.37
N VAL A 153 -1.66 3.26 -18.75
CA VAL A 153 -2.54 4.34 -18.30
C VAL A 153 -3.99 4.08 -18.70
N ALA A 154 -4.22 3.59 -19.93
CA ALA A 154 -5.57 3.23 -20.39
C ALA A 154 -6.17 2.07 -19.56
N ASN A 155 -5.40 1.02 -19.30
CA ASN A 155 -5.82 -0.10 -18.46
C ASN A 155 -6.08 0.36 -17.02
N TRP A 156 -5.21 1.20 -16.46
CA TRP A 156 -5.36 1.73 -15.12
C TRP A 156 -6.67 2.50 -14.97
N ALA A 157 -6.95 3.43 -15.88
CA ALA A 157 -8.19 4.22 -15.85
C ALA A 157 -9.43 3.31 -15.92
N MET A 158 -9.41 2.31 -16.81
CA MET A 158 -10.49 1.32 -16.93
C MET A 158 -10.71 0.53 -15.64
N VAL A 159 -9.62 0.06 -15.00
CA VAL A 159 -9.68 -0.68 -13.73
C VAL A 159 -10.19 0.23 -12.60
N ALA A 160 -9.66 1.45 -12.48
CA ALA A 160 -10.06 2.42 -11.47
C ALA A 160 -11.54 2.83 -11.60
N ASP A 161 -12.04 3.00 -12.83
CA ASP A 161 -13.45 3.29 -13.09
C ASP A 161 -14.34 2.11 -12.71
N ALA A 162 -13.95 0.88 -13.08
CA ALA A 162 -14.72 -0.31 -12.76
C ALA A 162 -14.79 -0.59 -11.25
N ILE A 163 -13.67 -0.42 -10.54
CA ILE A 163 -13.58 -0.60 -9.09
C ILE A 163 -14.50 0.35 -8.34
N GLY A 164 -14.72 1.56 -8.85
CA GLY A 164 -15.68 2.48 -8.23
C GLY A 164 -15.29 2.82 -6.78
N ASP A 165 -16.28 2.77 -5.90
CA ASP A 165 -16.08 3.07 -4.48
C ASP A 165 -15.65 1.87 -3.62
N SER A 166 -15.38 0.72 -4.24
CA SER A 166 -15.18 -0.55 -3.54
C SER A 166 -13.75 -0.81 -3.08
N ALA A 167 -12.74 -0.19 -3.71
CA ALA A 167 -11.35 -0.34 -3.30
C ALA A 167 -10.52 0.89 -3.67
N ALA A 168 -9.43 1.13 -2.92
CA ALA A 168 -8.50 2.22 -3.18
C ALA A 168 -7.49 1.81 -4.26
N MET A 169 -7.20 2.70 -5.20
CA MET A 169 -6.21 2.47 -6.25
C MET A 169 -4.81 2.88 -5.79
N PHE A 170 -3.88 1.93 -5.75
CA PHE A 170 -2.53 2.12 -5.22
C PHE A 170 -1.46 2.07 -6.33
N TRP A 171 -1.00 3.24 -6.75
CA TRP A 171 0.00 3.40 -7.83
C TRP A 171 1.42 3.32 -7.27
N CYS A 172 2.11 2.23 -7.60
CA CYS A 172 3.34 1.82 -6.92
C CYS A 172 4.39 1.28 -7.93
N PRO A 173 5.22 2.15 -8.52
CA PRO A 173 6.43 1.74 -9.24
C PRO A 173 7.52 1.20 -8.31
N ASN A 174 8.61 0.70 -8.87
CA ASN A 174 9.85 0.42 -8.13
C ASN A 174 10.75 1.67 -8.06
N ILE A 175 11.55 1.81 -7.00
CA ILE A 175 12.65 2.77 -6.97
C ILE A 175 13.66 2.47 -8.07
N ALA A 176 13.76 3.36 -9.05
CA ALA A 176 14.58 3.16 -10.22
C ALA A 176 15.37 4.43 -10.59
N ASN A 177 16.22 4.27 -11.60
CA ASN A 177 16.91 5.36 -12.28
C ASN A 177 16.87 5.11 -13.79
N ALA A 178 17.49 6.00 -14.57
CA ALA A 178 17.52 5.89 -16.02
C ALA A 178 18.24 4.63 -16.56
N ALA A 179 19.02 3.93 -15.73
CA ALA A 179 19.66 2.67 -16.12
C ALA A 179 18.74 1.46 -15.93
N LEU A 180 17.82 1.51 -14.96
CA LEU A 180 16.90 0.41 -14.62
C LEU A 180 15.57 0.52 -15.36
N SER A 181 15.18 1.74 -15.73
CA SER A 181 13.87 2.04 -16.30
C SER A 181 14.01 2.86 -17.60
N PRO A 182 13.42 2.40 -18.71
CA PRO A 182 13.50 3.08 -20.01
C PRO A 182 12.60 4.32 -20.10
N THR A 183 11.80 4.57 -19.07
CA THR A 183 10.74 5.57 -18.99
C THR A 183 10.82 6.25 -17.63
N THR A 184 10.10 7.33 -17.44
CA THR A 184 9.96 7.98 -16.14
C THR A 184 8.68 7.56 -15.45
N TYR A 185 8.57 7.89 -14.16
CA TYR A 185 7.32 7.72 -13.41
C TYR A 185 6.13 8.45 -14.05
N ASP A 186 6.35 9.62 -14.65
CA ASP A 186 5.29 10.44 -15.27
C ASP A 186 4.60 9.74 -16.44
N ASP A 187 5.36 8.99 -17.23
CA ASP A 187 4.85 8.31 -18.42
C ASP A 187 3.73 7.32 -18.07
N TYR A 188 3.74 6.79 -16.84
CA TYR A 188 2.78 5.82 -16.33
C TYR A 188 1.74 6.42 -15.38
N TYR A 189 1.80 7.71 -15.09
CA TYR A 189 0.90 8.32 -14.12
C TYR A 189 -0.47 8.59 -14.74
N PRO A 190 -1.55 7.92 -14.27
CA PRO A 190 -2.85 7.94 -14.96
C PRO A 190 -3.67 9.22 -14.69
N GLY A 191 -3.23 10.04 -13.74
CA GLY A 191 -3.92 11.26 -13.29
C GLY A 191 -4.50 11.11 -11.88
N ASP A 192 -4.57 12.24 -11.17
CA ASP A 192 -4.87 12.29 -9.71
C ASP A 192 -6.25 11.71 -9.35
N GLN A 193 -7.20 11.70 -10.29
CA GLN A 193 -8.55 11.16 -10.10
C GLN A 193 -8.62 9.63 -10.08
N TYR A 194 -7.57 8.94 -10.54
CA TYR A 194 -7.51 7.48 -10.64
C TYR A 194 -6.56 6.86 -9.60
N VAL A 195 -5.95 7.67 -8.74
CA VAL A 195 -4.94 7.24 -7.76
C VAL A 195 -5.33 7.72 -6.38
N ASP A 196 -5.53 6.79 -5.45
CA ASP A 196 -5.84 7.09 -4.04
C ASP A 196 -4.57 7.09 -3.19
N ILE A 197 -3.67 6.15 -3.44
CA ILE A 197 -2.39 5.98 -2.73
C ILE A 197 -1.27 6.00 -3.76
N VAL A 198 -0.17 6.71 -3.45
CA VAL A 198 1.09 6.62 -4.21
C VAL A 198 2.11 5.85 -3.40
N GLY A 199 3.01 5.12 -4.05
CA GLY A 199 4.03 4.36 -3.35
C GLY A 199 5.21 3.98 -4.18
N VAL A 200 6.18 3.36 -3.52
CA VAL A 200 7.31 2.74 -4.19
C VAL A 200 7.59 1.38 -3.59
N ASP A 201 8.08 0.49 -4.42
CA ASP A 201 8.75 -0.74 -3.97
C ASP A 201 10.24 -0.44 -3.80
N ILE A 202 10.77 -0.83 -2.65
CA ILE A 202 12.16 -0.57 -2.28
C ILE A 202 12.65 -1.67 -1.37
N TYR A 203 13.83 -2.22 -1.68
CA TYR A 203 14.43 -3.28 -0.91
C TYR A 203 15.84 -2.92 -0.45
N TYR A 204 16.23 -3.46 0.69
CA TYR A 204 17.58 -3.31 1.24
C TYR A 204 18.43 -4.55 0.97
N GLU A 205 19.48 -4.38 0.17
CA GLU A 205 20.51 -5.40 -0.05
C GLU A 205 21.87 -4.74 0.14
N VAL A 206 22.64 -5.17 1.15
CA VAL A 206 23.95 -4.58 1.50
C VAL A 206 24.90 -4.62 0.30
N GLY A 207 24.97 -5.76 -0.41
CA GLY A 207 25.84 -5.95 -1.57
C GLY A 207 25.50 -5.12 -2.81
N LYS A 208 24.39 -4.37 -2.79
CA LYS A 208 24.00 -3.43 -3.85
C LYS A 208 24.19 -1.96 -3.43
N GLN A 209 24.73 -1.70 -2.22
CA GLN A 209 25.02 -0.34 -1.77
C GLN A 209 26.41 0.10 -2.26
N PRO A 210 26.61 1.39 -2.61
CA PRO A 210 27.83 1.89 -3.24
C PRO A 210 29.15 1.49 -2.57
N ASP A 211 29.14 1.31 -1.23
CA ASP A 211 30.33 0.97 -0.44
C ASP A 211 30.20 -0.35 0.34
N ASN A 212 29.14 -1.16 0.14
CA ASN A 212 28.77 -2.28 1.02
C ASN A 212 28.68 -1.90 2.52
N VAL A 213 28.56 -0.61 2.84
CA VAL A 213 28.40 -0.10 4.20
C VAL A 213 26.91 -0.10 4.57
N ALA A 214 26.65 -0.32 5.86
CA ALA A 214 25.40 0.00 6.53
C ALA A 214 25.12 1.52 6.45
N ASP A 215 24.67 2.03 5.31
CA ASP A 215 24.14 3.39 5.19
C ASP A 215 22.73 3.42 5.81
N ASP A 216 22.55 4.30 6.78
CA ASP A 216 21.30 4.49 7.52
C ASP A 216 20.36 5.52 6.87
N GLU A 217 20.67 5.98 5.66
CA GLU A 217 19.88 6.96 4.89
C GLU A 217 19.35 6.39 3.57
N ILE A 218 19.50 5.09 3.32
CA ILE A 218 19.08 4.45 2.07
C ILE A 218 17.61 4.69 1.78
N PHE A 219 16.73 4.63 2.79
CA PHE A 219 15.30 4.86 2.57
C PHE A 219 15.06 6.29 2.05
N VAL A 220 15.56 7.30 2.77
CA VAL A 220 15.38 8.71 2.41
C VAL A 220 16.00 9.01 1.05
N LYS A 221 17.28 8.64 0.84
CA LYS A 221 17.99 8.91 -0.42
C LYS A 221 17.34 8.26 -1.63
N SER A 222 16.78 7.06 -1.45
CA SER A 222 16.11 6.34 -2.53
C SER A 222 14.80 7.02 -2.92
N VAL A 223 13.97 7.36 -1.95
CA VAL A 223 12.64 7.95 -2.18
C VAL A 223 12.72 9.40 -2.69
N THR A 224 13.76 10.14 -2.28
CA THR A 224 14.04 11.50 -2.76
C THR A 224 14.84 11.54 -4.06
N GLY A 225 15.33 10.39 -4.54
CA GLY A 225 16.21 10.32 -5.70
C GLY A 225 17.63 10.82 -5.44
N GLU A 226 17.99 11.24 -4.22
CA GLU A 226 19.36 11.65 -3.85
C GLU A 226 20.38 10.52 -3.99
N LYS A 227 19.93 9.26 -4.07
CA LYS A 227 20.76 8.12 -4.48
C LYS A 227 21.36 8.30 -5.89
N TRP A 228 20.71 9.11 -6.73
CA TRP A 228 21.12 9.44 -8.10
C TRP A 228 20.97 10.96 -8.33
N PRO A 229 21.85 11.78 -7.74
CA PRO A 229 21.65 13.23 -7.63
C PRO A 229 21.56 13.96 -8.99
N ASP A 230 22.15 13.40 -10.04
CA ASP A 230 22.09 13.95 -11.40
C ASP A 230 20.78 13.60 -12.15
N GLN A 231 19.83 12.94 -11.49
CA GLN A 231 18.59 12.46 -12.12
C GLN A 231 17.34 12.87 -11.30
N PRO A 232 17.00 14.18 -11.25
CA PRO A 232 15.96 14.72 -10.37
C PRO A 232 14.54 14.19 -10.68
N LEU A 233 14.32 13.62 -11.86
CA LEU A 233 13.04 12.98 -12.22
C LEU A 233 12.74 11.74 -11.35
N TRP A 234 13.72 11.21 -10.63
CA TRP A 234 13.54 10.06 -9.74
C TRP A 234 13.25 10.45 -8.28
N ASN A 235 13.09 11.75 -7.98
CA ASN A 235 12.51 12.18 -6.70
C ASN A 235 11.03 11.82 -6.69
N PHE A 236 10.69 10.68 -6.10
CA PHE A 236 9.31 10.20 -6.09
C PHE A 236 8.42 11.02 -5.15
N TYR A 237 8.89 11.22 -3.91
CA TYR A 237 8.03 11.78 -2.87
C TYR A 237 7.58 13.21 -3.19
N ASP A 238 8.50 14.10 -3.57
CA ASP A 238 8.12 15.49 -3.80
C ASP A 238 7.19 15.62 -5.01
N ARG A 239 7.39 14.77 -6.04
CA ARG A 239 6.66 14.83 -7.31
C ARG A 239 5.28 14.18 -7.24
N PHE A 240 5.11 13.12 -6.46
CA PHE A 240 3.86 12.35 -6.44
C PHE A 240 3.12 12.40 -5.11
N ALA A 241 3.81 12.29 -3.97
CA ALA A 241 3.14 12.38 -2.68
C ALA A 241 2.86 13.83 -2.32
N ALA A 242 3.89 14.67 -2.20
CA ALA A 242 3.77 16.04 -1.74
C ALA A 242 3.02 16.92 -2.76
N ALA A 243 3.46 16.94 -4.03
CA ALA A 243 2.85 17.80 -5.05
C ALA A 243 1.38 17.46 -5.35
N LYS A 244 0.96 16.21 -5.15
CA LYS A 244 -0.42 15.75 -5.42
C LYS A 244 -1.24 15.56 -4.14
N ASN A 245 -0.63 15.80 -2.98
CA ASN A 245 -1.21 15.59 -1.66
C ASN A 245 -1.84 14.19 -1.50
N LYS A 246 -1.08 13.15 -1.84
CA LYS A 246 -1.51 11.74 -1.77
C LYS A 246 -0.78 11.02 -0.62
N PRO A 247 -1.47 10.15 0.13
CA PRO A 247 -0.82 9.22 1.06
C PRO A 247 0.31 8.45 0.38
N PHE A 248 1.47 8.40 1.04
CA PHE A 248 2.63 7.64 0.58
C PHE A 248 2.76 6.34 1.37
N VAL A 249 2.80 5.21 0.67
CA VAL A 249 3.01 3.88 1.26
C VAL A 249 4.18 3.20 0.54
N VAL A 250 5.08 2.58 1.29
CA VAL A 250 6.06 1.66 0.69
C VAL A 250 5.33 0.35 0.39
N GLY A 251 5.05 0.12 -0.89
CA GLY A 251 4.13 -0.94 -1.32
C GLY A 251 4.71 -2.33 -1.14
N GLU A 252 6.02 -2.45 -1.18
CA GLU A 252 6.76 -3.68 -0.94
C GLU A 252 8.16 -3.35 -0.46
N THR A 253 8.58 -4.01 0.63
CA THR A 253 9.95 -3.86 1.13
C THR A 253 10.39 -5.06 1.96
N ALA A 254 11.69 -5.35 1.95
CA ALA A 254 12.33 -6.19 2.93
C ALA A 254 13.84 -5.94 2.91
N ALA A 255 14.55 -6.61 3.81
CA ALA A 255 16.00 -6.69 3.80
C ALA A 255 16.45 -8.09 3.36
N TYR A 256 17.24 -8.15 2.28
CA TYR A 256 17.82 -9.38 1.76
C TYR A 256 18.90 -9.89 2.71
N TRP A 257 18.67 -11.05 3.32
CA TRP A 257 19.68 -11.80 4.04
C TRP A 257 20.07 -13.05 3.26
N LYS A 258 21.33 -13.12 2.78
CA LYS A 258 21.85 -14.28 2.04
C LYS A 258 22.34 -15.33 3.04
N THR A 259 21.57 -16.38 3.25
CA THR A 259 21.89 -17.44 4.23
C THR A 259 23.15 -18.21 3.85
N ALA A 260 23.41 -18.34 2.54
CA ALA A 260 24.56 -19.07 2.00
C ALA A 260 25.93 -18.43 2.28
N THR A 261 25.99 -17.14 2.62
CA THR A 261 27.24 -16.45 2.97
C THR A 261 27.58 -16.54 4.47
N GLY A 262 26.65 -17.02 5.31
CA GLY A 262 26.94 -17.47 6.67
C GLY A 262 27.42 -16.42 7.68
N GLU A 263 27.27 -15.12 7.43
CA GLU A 263 27.76 -14.11 8.37
C GLU A 263 26.77 -13.90 9.56
N GLU A 264 27.25 -13.49 10.72
CA GLU A 264 26.45 -13.39 11.96
C GLU A 264 25.54 -12.12 12.02
N HIS A 265 25.22 -11.52 10.88
CA HIS A 265 24.70 -10.15 10.80
C HIS A 265 23.24 -10.03 10.33
N GLU A 266 22.48 -11.13 10.26
CA GLU A 266 21.07 -11.09 9.82
C GLU A 266 20.24 -10.06 10.59
N ILE A 267 20.34 -10.09 11.92
CA ILE A 267 19.60 -9.16 12.79
C ILE A 267 20.05 -7.72 12.54
N GLU A 268 21.35 -7.48 12.36
CA GLU A 268 21.88 -6.15 12.08
C GLU A 268 21.35 -5.61 10.76
N VAL A 269 21.44 -6.39 9.68
CA VAL A 269 20.98 -6.01 8.33
C VAL A 269 19.49 -5.70 8.32
N LYS A 270 18.67 -6.61 8.86
CA LYS A 270 17.22 -6.41 8.87
C LYS A 270 16.84 -5.27 9.81
N SER A 271 17.48 -5.16 10.98
CA SER A 271 17.19 -4.09 11.95
C SER A 271 17.59 -2.71 11.48
N LEU A 272 18.73 -2.57 10.83
CA LEU A 272 19.09 -1.34 10.18
C LEU A 272 17.99 -0.89 9.21
N TRP A 273 17.47 -1.82 8.39
CA TRP A 273 16.47 -1.46 7.38
C TRP A 273 15.12 -1.06 7.97
N TRP A 274 14.48 -1.89 8.80
CA TRP A 274 13.18 -1.50 9.36
C TRP A 274 13.30 -0.28 10.27
N ASN A 275 14.47 -0.03 10.88
CA ASN A 275 14.68 1.17 11.68
C ASN A 275 14.67 2.45 10.84
N GLN A 276 15.24 2.44 9.63
CA GLN A 276 15.19 3.58 8.69
C GLN A 276 13.78 3.91 8.22
N LEU A 277 12.92 2.90 8.08
CA LEU A 277 11.53 3.10 7.66
C LEU A 277 10.72 3.90 8.68
N VAL A 278 11.15 3.95 9.94
CA VAL A 278 10.39 4.60 11.03
C VAL A 278 11.28 5.45 11.93
N ASP A 279 12.38 5.98 11.41
CA ASP A 279 13.21 6.95 12.14
C ASP A 279 12.69 8.39 11.97
N ASP A 280 13.13 9.29 12.85
CA ASP A 280 12.67 10.67 12.84
C ASP A 280 13.02 11.40 11.53
N ARG A 281 14.11 11.02 10.85
CA ARG A 281 14.51 11.61 9.56
C ARG A 281 13.48 11.30 8.49
N ALA A 282 13.09 10.03 8.36
CA ALA A 282 12.06 9.59 7.43
C ALA A 282 10.72 10.27 7.70
N LEU A 283 10.30 10.31 8.97
CA LEU A 283 9.02 10.92 9.37
C LEU A 283 8.97 12.43 9.12
N GLN A 284 10.08 13.13 9.35
CA GLN A 284 10.20 14.57 9.06
C GLN A 284 10.25 14.84 7.56
N ARG A 285 10.95 14.01 6.79
CA ARG A 285 11.09 14.18 5.34
C ARG A 285 9.82 13.84 4.57
N PHE A 286 9.03 12.91 5.09
CA PHE A 286 7.85 12.35 4.44
C PHE A 286 6.58 12.48 5.28
N PRO A 287 6.03 13.69 5.52
CA PRO A 287 4.84 13.89 6.37
C PRO A 287 3.56 13.18 5.90
N LEU A 288 3.50 12.79 4.63
CA LEU A 288 2.41 12.01 4.03
C LEU A 288 2.66 10.49 4.06
N TYR A 289 3.77 10.03 4.64
CA TYR A 289 4.09 8.63 4.77
C TYR A 289 3.16 7.94 5.77
N LYS A 290 2.54 6.83 5.34
CA LYS A 290 1.49 6.14 6.09
C LYS A 290 1.84 4.73 6.47
N GLY A 291 2.81 4.07 5.83
CA GLY A 291 3.03 2.65 6.10
C GLY A 291 3.98 1.96 5.14
N PHE A 292 4.32 0.73 5.48
CA PHE A 292 5.08 -0.16 4.61
C PHE A 292 4.51 -1.58 4.68
N VAL A 293 4.61 -2.33 3.58
CA VAL A 293 4.25 -3.75 3.53
C VAL A 293 5.52 -4.59 3.42
N TRP A 294 5.83 -5.31 4.49
CA TRP A 294 7.02 -6.16 4.56
C TRP A 294 6.83 -7.44 3.74
N PHE A 295 7.75 -7.72 2.81
CA PHE A 295 7.75 -8.94 2.02
C PHE A 295 8.36 -10.10 2.83
N ASN A 296 7.52 -10.80 3.59
CA ASN A 296 7.94 -11.84 4.52
C ASN A 296 8.12 -13.16 3.77
N SER A 297 9.23 -13.37 3.05
CA SER A 297 9.44 -14.61 2.30
C SER A 297 10.83 -15.19 2.39
N HIS A 298 10.92 -16.53 2.37
CA HIS A 298 12.16 -17.27 2.22
C HIS A 298 12.30 -17.77 0.77
N LYS A 299 13.09 -17.07 -0.05
CA LYS A 299 13.28 -17.43 -1.45
C LYS A 299 14.51 -18.31 -1.65
N ARG A 300 14.28 -19.50 -2.21
CA ARG A 300 15.32 -20.45 -2.66
C ARG A 300 15.28 -20.55 -4.19
N GLU A 301 16.25 -19.95 -4.86
CA GLU A 301 16.34 -19.93 -6.32
C GLU A 301 17.71 -20.49 -6.77
N GLY A 302 17.74 -21.78 -7.10
CA GLY A 302 18.98 -22.46 -7.47
C GLY A 302 19.98 -22.49 -6.31
N ASN A 303 21.13 -21.84 -6.47
CA ASN A 303 22.14 -21.68 -5.43
C ASN A 303 21.97 -20.43 -4.57
N LYS A 304 20.95 -19.60 -4.83
CA LYS A 304 20.62 -18.43 -4.03
C LYS A 304 19.60 -18.83 -2.97
N ASP A 305 19.94 -18.53 -1.72
CA ASP A 305 19.07 -18.72 -0.58
C ASP A 305 18.99 -17.39 0.19
N THR A 306 17.82 -16.76 0.14
CA THR A 306 17.58 -15.43 0.70
C THR A 306 16.40 -15.46 1.65
N ASP A 307 16.65 -15.13 2.92
CA ASP A 307 15.63 -15.04 3.95
C ASP A 307 15.26 -13.57 4.22
N MET A 308 14.08 -13.14 3.79
CA MET A 308 13.58 -11.79 4.04
C MET A 308 12.61 -11.73 5.23
N ARG A 309 12.42 -12.84 5.95
CA ARG A 309 11.34 -12.96 6.93
C ARG A 309 11.65 -12.21 8.23
N ILE A 310 10.63 -11.57 8.78
CA ILE A 310 10.54 -11.25 10.21
C ILE A 310 9.89 -12.43 10.94
N PHE A 311 8.86 -13.03 10.35
CA PHE A 311 8.08 -14.15 10.90
C PHE A 311 8.43 -15.45 10.22
N ASP A 312 8.78 -16.49 11.00
CA ASP A 312 8.85 -17.85 10.46
C ASP A 312 7.47 -18.51 10.54
N GLU A 313 6.63 -18.30 9.52
CA GLU A 313 5.26 -18.82 9.49
C GLU A 313 5.16 -20.36 9.41
N HIS A 314 6.30 -21.04 9.22
CA HIS A 314 6.41 -22.50 9.17
C HIS A 314 6.75 -23.12 10.53
N SER A 315 7.00 -22.30 11.55
CA SER A 315 7.47 -22.73 12.86
C SER A 315 6.78 -21.95 13.98
N ASP A 316 6.41 -22.63 15.07
CA ASP A 316 5.96 -21.95 16.29
C ASP A 316 7.15 -21.44 17.13
N ALA A 317 8.39 -21.73 16.73
CA ALA A 317 9.58 -21.26 17.41
C ALA A 317 9.79 -19.76 17.17
N ARG A 318 9.89 -18.99 18.26
CA ARG A 318 10.18 -17.56 18.19
C ARG A 318 11.63 -17.33 17.69
N SER A 319 11.77 -16.76 16.51
CA SER A 319 13.08 -16.43 15.93
C SER A 319 13.73 -15.25 16.67
N GLN A 320 15.06 -15.16 16.61
CA GLN A 320 15.79 -14.01 17.18
C GLN A 320 15.50 -12.71 16.40
N VAL A 321 15.20 -12.82 15.09
CA VAL A 321 14.76 -11.69 14.26
C VAL A 321 13.42 -11.14 14.75
N LEU A 322 12.43 -12.00 14.99
CA LEU A 322 11.14 -11.58 15.56
C LEU A 322 11.33 -10.97 16.95
N ALA A 323 12.14 -11.60 17.80
CA ALA A 323 12.41 -11.07 19.14
C ALA A 323 13.04 -9.67 19.11
N ARG A 324 13.95 -9.42 18.15
CA ARG A 324 14.51 -8.08 17.95
C ARG A 324 13.48 -7.10 17.40
N PHE A 325 12.69 -7.50 16.40
CA PHE A 325 11.65 -6.64 15.84
C PHE A 325 10.63 -6.23 16.91
N GLU A 326 10.23 -7.14 17.79
CA GLU A 326 9.34 -6.87 18.93
C GLU A 326 9.93 -5.89 19.94
N GLN A 327 11.23 -6.00 20.23
CA GLN A 327 11.94 -5.05 21.09
C GLN A 327 11.97 -3.64 20.46
N ASP A 328 12.38 -3.57 19.19
CA ASP A 328 12.48 -2.33 18.41
C ASP A 328 11.10 -1.67 18.19
N ALA A 329 10.04 -2.46 18.01
CA ALA A 329 8.67 -1.97 17.91
C ALA A 329 8.15 -1.45 19.26
N SER A 330 8.48 -2.11 20.37
CA SER A 330 8.08 -1.67 21.71
C SER A 330 8.74 -0.35 22.11
N ALA A 331 10.03 -0.17 21.75
CA ALA A 331 10.76 1.07 22.01
C ALA A 331 10.14 2.30 21.33
N ARG A 332 9.35 2.08 20.27
CA ARG A 332 8.67 3.13 19.50
C ARG A 332 7.23 3.41 19.95
N GLY A 333 6.74 2.70 20.96
CA GLY A 333 5.39 2.86 21.48
C GLY A 333 4.32 2.67 20.40
N ASN A 334 3.55 3.73 20.15
CA ASN A 334 2.41 3.73 19.23
C ASN A 334 2.74 4.22 17.82
N LEU A 335 4.02 4.48 17.50
CA LEU A 335 4.42 4.93 16.16
C LEU A 335 4.07 3.89 15.09
N LEU A 336 4.33 2.61 15.37
CA LEU A 336 3.90 1.52 14.50
C LEU A 336 2.43 1.18 14.75
N VAL A 337 1.63 1.28 13.69
CA VAL A 337 0.20 1.05 13.71
C VAL A 337 -0.09 -0.38 13.29
N PHE A 338 -0.81 -1.11 14.15
CA PHE A 338 -1.24 -2.50 13.98
C PHE A 338 -2.76 -2.56 13.73
N ALA A 339 -3.35 -3.75 13.59
CA ALA A 339 -4.81 -3.90 13.61
C ALA A 339 -5.37 -3.52 14.99
N ASP A 340 -6.53 -2.86 15.01
CA ASP A 340 -7.20 -2.42 16.22
C ASP A 340 -7.92 -3.57 16.93
N ALA A 341 -8.07 -3.47 18.26
CA ALA A 341 -8.97 -4.39 18.96
C ALA A 341 -10.42 -4.15 18.50
N ALA A 342 -11.22 -5.20 18.44
CA ALA A 342 -12.61 -5.06 17.97
C ALA A 342 -13.43 -4.04 18.80
N ALA A 343 -13.15 -3.92 20.11
CA ALA A 343 -13.85 -3.03 21.04
C ALA A 343 -13.52 -1.53 20.86
N ASP A 344 -12.38 -1.18 20.27
CA ASP A 344 -12.00 0.23 20.09
C ASP A 344 -12.83 0.92 18.98
N ALA A 345 -13.48 0.14 18.10
CA ALA A 345 -14.29 0.65 16.99
C ALA A 345 -15.67 1.22 17.41
N GLU A 346 -16.24 0.77 18.52
CA GLU A 346 -17.53 1.28 19.02
C GLU A 346 -17.41 2.72 19.56
N HIS A 347 -16.22 3.12 20.05
CA HIS A 347 -15.99 4.47 20.54
C HIS A 347 -15.85 5.48 19.40
N GLU A 348 -15.16 5.12 18.31
CA GLU A 348 -14.92 6.01 17.16
C GLU A 348 -16.20 6.31 16.37
N THR A 349 -17.05 5.30 16.12
CA THR A 349 -18.34 5.47 15.43
C THR A 349 -19.30 6.40 16.19
N SER A 350 -19.28 6.38 17.53
CA SER A 350 -20.08 7.29 18.35
C SER A 350 -19.56 8.74 18.32
N SER A 351 -18.23 8.91 18.26
CA SER A 351 -17.60 10.24 18.24
C SER A 351 -17.86 10.97 16.92
N ALA A 352 -17.77 10.26 15.78
CA ALA A 352 -18.05 10.81 14.46
C ALA A 352 -19.53 11.22 14.30
N ALA A 353 -20.47 10.43 14.86
CA ALA A 353 -21.89 10.78 14.87
C ALA A 353 -22.21 12.02 15.72
N SER A 354 -21.44 12.26 16.79
CA SER A 354 -21.63 13.41 17.68
C SER A 354 -21.21 14.75 17.05
N SER A 355 -20.19 14.74 16.17
CA SER A 355 -19.69 15.93 15.47
C SER A 355 -20.62 16.46 14.37
N TYR A 356 -21.53 15.65 13.83
CA TYR A 356 -22.48 16.09 12.80
C TYR A 356 -23.77 16.74 13.37
N SER A 357 -24.01 16.64 14.68
CA SER A 357 -25.27 17.13 15.29
C SER A 357 -25.23 18.59 15.77
N MET A 358 -24.05 19.24 15.83
CA MET A 358 -23.93 20.62 16.35
C MET A 358 -23.95 21.75 15.31
N ALA A 359 -24.00 21.46 14.00
CA ALA A 359 -23.81 22.50 12.98
C ALA A 359 -25.09 23.18 12.43
N THR A 360 -26.29 22.85 12.92
CA THR A 360 -27.53 23.42 12.33
C THR A 360 -28.50 23.93 13.39
N LEU A 361 -28.24 25.10 13.98
CA LEU A 361 -29.30 25.96 14.52
C LEU A 361 -28.80 27.40 14.78
N PHE A 362 -28.70 28.24 13.74
CA PHE A 362 -28.84 29.68 13.92
C PHE A 362 -29.82 30.23 12.89
N LEU A 363 -31.00 30.57 13.40
CA LEU A 363 -32.10 31.23 12.71
C LEU A 363 -31.71 32.63 12.22
N LEU A 364 -31.98 32.92 10.96
CA LEU A 364 -32.05 34.26 10.39
C LEU A 364 -33.28 35.02 10.93
N PRO A 365 -33.17 36.28 11.38
CA PRO A 365 -34.32 37.15 11.51
C PRO A 365 -34.63 37.83 10.17
N ALA A 366 -35.90 37.77 9.78
CA ALA A 366 -36.47 38.47 8.64
C ALA A 366 -36.35 39.99 8.80
N LEU A 367 -35.85 40.67 7.76
CA LEU A 367 -35.97 42.13 7.62
C LEU A 367 -37.18 42.45 6.74
N LEU A 368 -38.23 42.95 7.38
CA LEU A 368 -39.33 43.70 6.78
C LEU A 368 -39.10 45.16 7.16
N LEU A 369 -38.91 46.06 6.19
CA LEU A 369 -39.31 47.47 6.29
C LEU A 369 -39.27 48.14 4.91
N ALA A 370 -40.33 48.89 4.66
CA ALA A 370 -40.70 49.56 3.42
C ALA A 370 -40.19 51.01 3.35
N VAL A 371 -40.58 51.70 2.25
CA VAL A 371 -40.57 53.16 1.97
C VAL A 371 -39.30 53.60 1.20
N GLN A 372 -39.34 54.15 -0.03
CA GLN A 372 -40.36 54.86 -0.81
C GLN A 372 -40.58 54.28 -2.21
#